data_AF-A0A8H6RP55-F1
#
_entry.id   AF-A0A8H6RP55-F1
#
_cell.length_a   1.000
_cell.length_b   1.000
_cell.length_c   1.000
_cell.angle_alpha   90.00
_cell.angle_beta   90.00
_cell.angle_gamma   90.00
#
_symmetry.space_group_name_H-M   'P 1'
#
loop_
_entity.id
_entity.type
_entity.pdbx_description
1 polymer ?
#
loop_
_entity_poly.entity_id
_entity_poly.type
_entity_poly.pdbx_seq_one_letter_code
_entity_poly.pdbx_strand_id
1 'polypeptide(L)'
;MDYTDNKWIHDELGDVLRPHGDLGTAIYVVNNKDAPLHTPANKGHEAMAYLSYIIDFYDSLPDISIFMHGHKTAWHNNDLLDMSSSAMVRYLSREKVQQDGYMNLRCHWNPGCPDHLHPFATEYDEDKSEELLIKDAWMQVFEVEESQVPEMLAQPCCSQFAVTKERIRDLPKEKYEHFRDWLLASQLTDYVTGRIFEYFWQYMLNKTPVL
;
A
#
# COMPACT_ATOMS: atom_id res chain seq x y z
N MET A 1 18.17 7.99 -9.87
CA MET A 1 17.75 7.17 -8.73
C MET A 1 17.95 8.03 -7.50
N ASP A 2 16.86 8.54 -6.94
CA ASP A 2 16.90 9.23 -5.66
C ASP A 2 17.21 8.17 -4.59
N TYR A 3 18.29 8.35 -3.84
CA TYR A 3 18.63 7.46 -2.75
C TYR A 3 17.75 7.83 -1.56
N THR A 4 16.73 7.03 -1.27
CA THR A 4 15.92 7.23 -0.07
C THR A 4 16.77 6.93 1.16
N ASP A 5 17.12 7.97 1.92
CA ASP A 5 17.89 7.82 3.14
C ASP A 5 16.99 7.46 4.32
N ASN A 6 16.93 6.18 4.69
CA ASN A 6 16.10 5.71 5.80
C ASN A 6 16.70 5.95 7.20
N LYS A 7 17.83 6.67 7.34
CA LYS A 7 18.44 6.97 8.66
C LYS A 7 17.47 7.70 9.60
N TRP A 8 16.57 8.53 9.04
CA TRP A 8 15.57 9.25 9.82
C TRP A 8 14.71 8.34 10.70
N ILE A 9 14.50 7.08 10.32
CA ILE A 9 13.72 6.12 11.10
C ILE A 9 14.34 5.95 12.49
N HIS A 10 15.66 5.79 12.57
CA HIS A 10 16.35 5.68 13.86
C HIS A 10 16.47 7.03 14.56
N ASP A 11 16.77 8.09 13.81
CA ASP A 11 16.98 9.43 14.39
C ASP A 11 15.69 10.00 15.00
N GLU A 12 14.52 9.71 14.42
CA GLU A 12 13.24 10.31 14.79
C GLU A 12 12.23 9.36 15.42
N LEU A 13 12.43 8.04 15.35
CA LEU A 13 11.55 7.04 15.98
C LEU A 13 12.31 6.13 16.97
N GLY A 14 13.59 6.37 17.24
CA GLY A 14 14.43 5.50 18.07
C GLY A 14 13.88 5.17 19.47
N ASP A 15 13.10 6.08 20.07
CA ASP A 15 12.39 5.89 21.35
C ASP A 15 11.22 4.90 21.27
N VAL A 16 10.55 4.77 20.12
CA VAL A 16 9.42 3.85 19.91
C VAL A 16 9.82 2.55 19.21
N LEU A 17 11.02 2.51 18.61
CA LEU A 17 11.59 1.32 17.99
C LEU A 17 12.12 0.32 19.03
N ARG A 18 12.08 -0.97 18.70
CA ARG A 18 12.74 -2.01 19.50
C ARG A 18 14.25 -1.74 19.62
N PRO A 19 14.88 -1.94 20.80
CA PRO A 19 14.30 -2.51 22.02
C PRO A 19 13.66 -1.47 22.98
N HIS A 20 13.65 -0.19 22.66
CA HIS A 20 13.17 0.87 23.55
C HIS A 20 11.63 0.99 23.56
N GLY A 21 11.00 0.71 22.42
CA GLY A 21 9.57 0.49 22.28
C GLY A 21 9.26 -0.86 21.64
N ASP A 22 8.06 -0.98 21.07
CA ASP A 22 7.53 -2.21 20.50
C ASP A 22 7.51 -2.23 18.96
N LEU A 23 7.75 -1.09 18.31
CA LEU A 23 7.75 -0.96 16.86
C LEU A 23 8.97 -1.65 16.24
N GLY A 24 8.73 -2.63 15.37
CA GLY A 24 9.74 -3.25 14.53
C GLY A 24 9.85 -2.57 13.16
N THR A 25 10.93 -2.80 12.45
CA THR A 25 11.14 -2.30 11.08
C THR A 25 11.32 -3.45 10.09
N ALA A 26 10.82 -3.27 8.87
CA ALA A 26 11.05 -4.16 7.74
C ALA A 26 11.29 -3.29 6.49
N ILE A 27 12.57 -3.04 6.17
CA ILE A 27 12.96 -2.14 5.08
C ILE A 27 13.31 -2.97 3.85
N TYR A 28 12.40 -3.01 2.88
CA TYR A 28 12.61 -3.72 1.61
C TYR A 28 13.39 -2.88 0.61
N VAL A 29 14.43 -3.47 0.01
CA VAL A 29 15.24 -2.83 -1.04
C VAL A 29 14.90 -3.44 -2.40
N VAL A 30 14.44 -2.61 -3.34
CA VAL A 30 13.93 -3.09 -4.63
C VAL A 30 15.01 -3.39 -5.68
N ASN A 31 16.20 -2.80 -5.54
CA ASN A 31 17.29 -2.85 -6.53
C ASN A 31 18.54 -3.55 -6.01
N ASN A 32 18.46 -4.27 -4.89
CA ASN A 32 19.59 -5.00 -4.31
C ASN A 32 19.14 -6.37 -3.81
N LYS A 33 19.49 -7.43 -4.55
CA LYS A 33 19.16 -8.82 -4.21
C LYS A 33 19.94 -9.36 -3.01
N ASP A 34 21.04 -8.70 -2.65
CA ASP A 34 21.84 -9.07 -1.48
C ASP A 34 21.36 -8.36 -0.20
N ALA A 35 20.38 -7.46 -0.30
CA ALA A 35 19.79 -6.83 0.88
C ALA A 35 19.01 -7.88 1.70
N PRO A 36 19.04 -7.81 3.05
CA PRO A 36 18.36 -8.80 3.90
C PRO A 36 16.87 -8.97 3.59
N LEU A 37 16.18 -7.86 3.31
CA LEU A 37 14.82 -7.85 2.78
C LEU A 37 14.85 -7.17 1.41
N HIS A 38 14.46 -7.90 0.38
CA HIS A 38 14.50 -7.44 -1.00
C HIS A 38 13.28 -7.96 -1.76
N THR A 39 12.94 -7.28 -2.85
CA THR A 39 11.87 -7.74 -3.74
C THR A 39 12.40 -8.75 -4.76
N PRO A 40 11.56 -9.68 -5.26
CA PRO A 40 11.97 -10.63 -6.29
C PRO A 40 12.30 -9.95 -7.63
N ALA A 41 11.67 -8.80 -7.90
CA ALA A 41 11.95 -7.94 -9.05
C ALA A 41 11.64 -6.47 -8.70
N ASN A 42 12.24 -5.53 -9.45
CA ASN A 42 11.85 -4.12 -9.42
C ASN A 42 10.65 -3.90 -10.36
N LYS A 43 9.44 -4.15 -9.85
CA LYS A 43 8.17 -4.11 -10.60
C LYS A 43 7.05 -3.70 -9.66
N GLY A 44 6.09 -2.88 -10.10
CA GLY A 44 4.91 -2.52 -9.30
C GLY A 44 5.19 -1.63 -8.09
N HIS A 45 6.35 -0.93 -8.06
CA HIS A 45 6.74 0.01 -7.01
C HIS A 45 6.58 -0.57 -5.59
N GLU A 46 5.91 0.13 -4.68
CA GLU A 46 5.71 -0.30 -3.30
C GLU A 46 4.87 -1.58 -3.18
N ALA A 47 4.01 -1.86 -4.18
CA ALA A 47 3.11 -3.00 -4.11
C ALA A 47 3.88 -4.31 -4.00
N MET A 48 4.99 -4.44 -4.72
CA MET A 48 5.85 -5.62 -4.64
C MET A 48 6.51 -5.78 -3.27
N ALA A 49 6.95 -4.69 -2.65
CA ALA A 49 7.52 -4.73 -1.31
C ALA A 49 6.47 -5.13 -0.26
N TYR A 50 5.26 -4.57 -0.35
CA TYR A 50 4.19 -4.84 0.60
C TYR A 50 3.66 -6.27 0.48
N LEU A 51 3.44 -6.76 -0.74
CA LEU A 51 3.05 -8.15 -0.96
C LEU A 51 4.14 -9.11 -0.48
N SER A 52 5.42 -8.82 -0.76
CA SER A 52 6.52 -9.65 -0.28
C SER A 52 6.55 -9.70 1.25
N TYR A 53 6.42 -8.56 1.93
CA TYR A 53 6.30 -8.54 3.40
C TYR A 53 5.14 -9.39 3.91
N ILE A 54 3.94 -9.23 3.34
CA ILE A 54 2.77 -10.00 3.76
C ILE A 54 3.01 -11.50 3.59
N ILE A 55 3.59 -11.92 2.47
CA ILE A 55 3.88 -13.33 2.16
C ILE A 55 4.97 -13.90 3.07
N ASP A 56 6.06 -13.16 3.25
CA ASP A 56 7.23 -13.60 4.02
C ASP A 56 6.90 -13.74 5.51
N PHE A 57 6.04 -12.86 6.04
CA PHE A 57 5.71 -12.80 7.46
C PHE A 57 4.30 -13.27 7.80
N TYR A 58 3.54 -13.83 6.86
CA TYR A 58 2.10 -14.14 7.00
C TYR A 58 1.75 -14.86 8.33
N ASP A 59 2.54 -15.87 8.71
CA ASP A 59 2.32 -16.67 9.92
C ASP A 59 2.81 -15.99 11.21
N SER A 60 3.67 -15.00 11.09
CA SER A 60 4.31 -14.26 12.19
C SER A 60 4.01 -12.75 12.17
N LEU A 61 2.92 -12.33 11.53
CA LEU A 61 2.52 -10.92 11.45
C LEU A 61 2.37 -10.32 12.86
N PRO A 62 2.85 -9.09 13.10
CA PRO A 62 2.56 -8.35 14.33
C PRO A 62 1.07 -7.99 14.40
N ASP A 63 0.57 -7.64 15.59
CA ASP A 63 -0.85 -7.27 15.75
C ASP A 63 -1.30 -6.18 14.77
N ILE A 64 -0.42 -5.20 14.51
CA ILE A 64 -0.59 -4.14 13.51
C ILE A 64 0.68 -4.04 12.67
N SER A 65 0.51 -4.00 11.35
CA SER A 65 1.56 -3.65 10.37
C SER A 65 1.29 -2.26 9.79
N ILE A 66 2.35 -1.45 9.66
CA ILE A 66 2.30 -0.11 9.05
C ILE A 66 3.08 -0.15 7.73
N PHE A 67 2.42 0.16 6.64
CA PHE A 67 2.98 0.21 5.29
C PHE A 67 3.12 1.68 4.89
N MET A 68 4.34 2.09 4.52
CA MET A 68 4.63 3.47 4.12
C MET A 68 5.87 3.57 3.24
N HIS A 69 5.98 4.66 2.50
CA HIS A 69 7.18 4.98 1.74
C HIS A 69 8.33 5.40 2.68
N GLY A 70 9.57 5.18 2.23
CA GLY A 70 10.75 5.43 3.04
C GLY A 70 11.18 6.89 3.20
N HIS A 71 10.49 7.85 2.57
CA HIS A 71 10.86 9.27 2.60
C HIS A 71 10.64 9.87 3.99
N LYS A 72 11.57 10.71 4.47
CA LYS A 72 11.40 11.44 5.75
C LYS A 72 10.25 12.47 5.67
N THR A 73 10.28 13.27 4.61
CA THR A 73 9.30 14.31 4.31
C THR A 73 8.91 14.20 2.85
N ALA A 74 7.61 14.15 2.54
CA ALA A 74 7.14 13.97 1.16
C ALA A 74 5.75 14.55 0.93
N TRP A 75 5.47 14.99 -0.30
CA TRP A 75 4.17 15.54 -0.71
C TRP A 75 2.99 14.57 -0.52
N HIS A 76 3.26 13.26 -0.50
CA HIS A 76 2.28 12.22 -0.26
C HIS A 76 1.98 11.98 1.23
N ASN A 77 2.60 12.74 2.13
CA ASN A 77 2.29 12.73 3.56
C ASN A 77 1.24 13.79 3.94
N ASN A 78 0.86 13.83 5.22
CA ASN A 78 -0.13 14.78 5.73
C ASN A 78 0.47 16.18 5.92
N ASP A 79 -0.17 17.20 5.34
CA ASP A 79 0.22 18.61 5.41
C ASP A 79 0.05 19.13 6.84
N LEU A 80 -1.00 18.67 7.53
CA LEU A 80 -1.25 18.96 8.95
C LEU A 80 -0.14 18.44 9.89
N LEU A 81 0.70 17.51 9.39
CA LEU A 81 1.83 16.94 10.12
C LEU A 81 3.16 17.35 9.47
N ASP A 82 3.20 18.53 8.83
CA ASP A 82 4.38 19.07 8.13
C ASP A 82 4.99 18.09 7.13
N MET A 83 4.13 17.28 6.49
CA MET A 83 4.53 16.22 5.56
C MET A 83 5.50 15.18 6.17
N SER A 84 5.54 15.05 7.50
CA SER A 84 6.50 14.19 8.21
C SER A 84 6.02 12.74 8.36
N SER A 85 6.85 11.81 7.91
CA SER A 85 6.62 10.37 8.07
C SER A 85 6.68 9.92 9.54
N SER A 86 7.60 10.48 10.33
CA SER A 86 7.71 10.15 11.75
C SER A 86 6.49 10.64 12.53
N ALA A 87 5.96 11.82 12.19
CA ALA A 87 4.74 12.35 12.79
C ALA A 87 3.54 11.45 12.48
N MET A 88 3.40 10.98 11.23
CA MET A 88 2.32 10.05 10.85
C MET A 88 2.32 8.77 11.68
N VAL A 89 3.50 8.19 11.95
CA VAL A 89 3.63 7.00 12.80
C VAL A 89 3.32 7.32 14.26
N ARG A 90 3.80 8.45 14.79
CA ARG A 90 3.63 8.84 16.20
C ARG A 90 2.19 9.18 16.56
N TYR A 91 1.44 9.80 15.64
CA TYR A 91 0.05 10.19 15.87
C TYR A 91 -0.97 9.13 15.44
N LEU A 92 -0.52 7.99 14.91
CA LEU A 92 -1.40 6.87 14.60
C LEU A 92 -1.98 6.27 15.88
N SER A 93 -3.30 6.31 16.03
CA SER A 93 -4.00 5.62 17.12
C SER A 93 -4.06 4.12 16.84
N ARG A 94 -3.40 3.33 17.69
CA ARG A 94 -3.39 1.86 17.62
C ARG A 94 -4.79 1.31 17.87
N GLU A 95 -5.51 1.89 18.82
CA GLU A 95 -6.89 1.52 19.16
C GLU A 95 -7.81 1.69 17.96
N LYS A 96 -7.64 2.79 17.19
CA LYS A 96 -8.41 3.04 15.98
C LYS A 96 -8.13 2.01 14.89
N VAL A 97 -6.86 1.64 14.68
CA VAL A 97 -6.49 0.59 13.72
C VAL A 97 -7.06 -0.76 14.17
N GLN A 98 -6.99 -1.08 15.46
CA GLN A 98 -7.52 -2.33 16.01
C GLN A 98 -9.05 -2.41 15.86
N GLN A 99 -9.74 -1.29 16.05
CA GLN A 99 -11.20 -1.21 15.94
C GLN A 99 -11.68 -1.36 14.49
N ASP A 100 -11.04 -0.69 13.55
CA ASP A 100 -11.47 -0.69 12.14
C ASP A 100 -10.88 -1.85 11.33
N GLY A 101 -9.72 -2.36 11.76
CA GLY A 101 -8.94 -3.38 11.07
C GLY A 101 -8.04 -2.84 9.96
N TYR A 102 -8.37 -1.69 9.36
CA TYR A 102 -7.62 -0.97 8.32
C TYR A 102 -7.77 0.55 8.51
N MET A 103 -6.68 1.30 8.34
CA MET A 103 -6.68 2.75 8.38
C MET A 103 -5.68 3.31 7.38
N ASN A 104 -6.14 4.12 6.43
CA ASN A 104 -5.26 4.91 5.58
C ASN A 104 -4.55 5.96 6.46
N LEU A 105 -3.22 6.07 6.36
CA LEU A 105 -2.43 7.03 7.14
C LEU A 105 -2.60 8.45 6.62
N ARG A 106 -3.00 8.60 5.35
CA ARG A 106 -3.26 9.88 4.73
C ARG A 106 -4.68 10.34 5.06
N CYS A 107 -4.79 11.57 5.52
CA CYS A 107 -6.00 12.23 5.97
C CYS A 107 -6.29 13.47 5.10
N HIS A 108 -6.14 13.33 3.78
CA HIS A 108 -6.42 14.35 2.78
C HIS A 108 -7.41 13.83 1.74
N TRP A 109 -8.21 14.73 1.16
CA TRP A 109 -9.11 14.38 0.07
C TRP A 109 -8.39 14.22 -1.27
N ASN A 110 -7.38 15.05 -1.54
CA ASN A 110 -6.71 15.07 -2.83
C ASN A 110 -5.26 14.54 -2.78
N PRO A 111 -4.82 13.71 -3.74
CA PRO A 111 -5.64 13.01 -4.73
C PRO A 111 -6.38 11.81 -4.15
N GLY A 112 -7.43 11.39 -4.86
CA GLY A 112 -8.08 10.09 -4.69
C GLY A 112 -9.49 10.09 -4.06
N CYS A 113 -9.95 11.20 -3.47
CA CYS A 113 -11.30 11.35 -2.91
C CYS A 113 -11.97 12.68 -3.30
N PRO A 114 -13.32 12.76 -3.26
CA PRO A 114 -14.27 11.67 -3.02
C PRO A 114 -14.45 10.75 -4.24
N ASP A 115 -13.94 11.15 -5.40
CA ASP A 115 -14.14 10.51 -6.68
C ASP A 115 -12.82 10.52 -7.44
N HIS A 116 -12.41 9.37 -8.01
CA HIS A 116 -11.10 9.25 -8.64
C HIS A 116 -11.08 8.34 -9.87
N LEU A 117 -11.13 7.01 -9.69
CA LEU A 117 -11.05 6.06 -10.79
C LEU A 117 -12.43 5.48 -11.10
N HIS A 118 -12.79 5.53 -12.38
CA HIS A 118 -14.00 4.92 -12.91
C HIS A 118 -13.62 3.74 -13.79
N PRO A 119 -13.76 2.48 -13.32
CA PRO A 119 -13.33 1.31 -14.09
C PRO A 119 -13.98 1.17 -15.47
N PHE A 120 -15.15 1.80 -15.68
CA PHE A 120 -15.87 1.81 -16.95
C PHE A 120 -15.62 3.04 -17.83
N ALA A 121 -14.67 3.91 -17.46
CA ALA A 121 -14.28 5.03 -18.30
C ALA A 121 -13.79 4.57 -19.68
N THR A 122 -14.08 5.37 -20.70
CA THR A 122 -13.66 5.12 -22.10
C THR A 122 -12.75 6.22 -22.64
N GLU A 123 -12.58 7.31 -21.90
CA GLU A 123 -11.76 8.46 -22.29
C GLU A 123 -10.44 8.41 -21.52
N TYR A 124 -9.34 8.73 -22.22
CA TYR A 124 -8.03 8.78 -21.60
C TYR A 124 -7.86 10.07 -20.81
N ASP A 125 -7.43 9.94 -19.56
CA ASP A 125 -7.04 11.03 -18.67
C ASP A 125 -5.54 10.94 -18.39
N GLU A 126 -4.81 12.03 -18.64
CA GLU A 126 -3.35 12.08 -18.42
C GLU A 126 -2.97 12.01 -16.94
N ASP A 127 -3.85 12.47 -16.04
CA ASP A 127 -3.63 12.43 -14.59
C ASP A 127 -3.92 11.04 -14.00
N LYS A 128 -4.67 10.21 -14.73
CA LYS A 128 -5.12 8.86 -14.35
C LYS A 128 -4.89 7.84 -15.46
N SER A 129 -3.66 7.77 -15.96
CA SER A 129 -3.26 6.89 -17.06
C SER A 129 -3.64 5.40 -16.91
N GLU A 130 -3.85 4.94 -15.68
CA GLU A 130 -4.25 3.60 -15.29
C GLU A 130 -5.76 3.34 -15.39
N GLU A 131 -6.61 4.37 -15.44
CA GLU A 131 -8.07 4.26 -15.29
C GLU A 131 -8.69 3.30 -16.31
N LEU A 132 -8.27 3.40 -17.58
CA LEU A 132 -8.75 2.53 -18.66
C LEU A 132 -8.34 1.05 -18.50
N LEU A 133 -7.40 0.76 -17.59
CA LEU A 133 -6.89 -0.59 -17.34
C LEU A 133 -7.46 -1.20 -16.05
N ILE A 134 -8.13 -0.41 -15.22
CA ILE A 134 -8.60 -0.83 -13.91
C ILE A 134 -9.58 -1.99 -14.01
N LYS A 135 -10.55 -1.94 -14.94
CA LYS A 135 -11.55 -3.02 -15.08
C LYS A 135 -10.90 -4.38 -15.36
N ASP A 136 -10.05 -4.43 -16.38
CA ASP A 136 -9.39 -5.68 -16.77
C ASP A 136 -8.43 -6.17 -15.67
N ALA A 137 -7.68 -5.26 -15.05
CA ALA A 137 -6.81 -5.59 -13.93
C ALA A 137 -7.60 -6.10 -12.72
N TRP A 138 -8.75 -5.49 -12.40
CA TRP A 138 -9.61 -5.90 -11.31
C TRP A 138 -10.12 -7.33 -11.48
N MET A 139 -10.65 -7.63 -12.67
CA MET A 139 -11.16 -8.96 -13.00
C MET A 139 -10.06 -10.02 -12.91
N GLN A 140 -8.86 -9.72 -13.40
CA GLN A 140 -7.72 -10.66 -13.36
C GLN A 140 -7.16 -10.86 -11.94
N VAL A 141 -6.98 -9.77 -11.19
CA VAL A 141 -6.40 -9.81 -9.84
C VAL A 141 -7.35 -10.48 -8.86
N PHE A 142 -8.64 -10.12 -8.89
CA PHE A 142 -9.63 -10.65 -7.95
C PHE A 142 -10.32 -11.93 -8.45
N GLU A 143 -10.07 -12.33 -9.70
CA GLU A 143 -10.68 -13.51 -10.34
C GLU A 143 -12.22 -13.44 -10.30
N VAL A 144 -12.77 -12.30 -10.73
CA VAL A 144 -14.21 -11.99 -10.69
C VAL A 144 -14.75 -11.63 -12.06
N GLU A 145 -16.07 -11.78 -12.20
CA GLU A 145 -16.79 -11.35 -13.40
C GLU A 145 -16.96 -9.82 -13.44
N GLU A 146 -17.20 -9.27 -14.64
CA GLU A 146 -17.36 -7.82 -14.86
C GLU A 146 -18.46 -7.20 -13.98
N SER A 147 -19.52 -7.96 -13.66
CA SER A 147 -20.62 -7.53 -12.79
C SER A 147 -20.21 -7.28 -11.32
N GLN A 148 -19.00 -7.69 -10.94
CA GLN A 148 -18.43 -7.49 -9.61
C GLN A 148 -17.36 -6.39 -9.59
N VAL A 149 -17.11 -5.73 -10.72
CA VAL A 149 -16.25 -4.56 -10.81
C VAL A 149 -17.02 -3.35 -10.26
N PRO A 150 -16.46 -2.58 -9.32
CA PRO A 150 -17.12 -1.39 -8.80
C PRO A 150 -17.23 -0.29 -9.87
N GLU A 151 -18.24 0.57 -9.77
CA GLU A 151 -18.41 1.70 -10.70
C GLU A 151 -17.38 2.81 -10.47
N MET A 152 -16.87 2.90 -9.24
CA MET A 152 -15.91 3.93 -8.81
C MET A 152 -14.97 3.37 -7.73
N LEU A 153 -13.72 3.82 -7.74
CA LEU A 153 -12.73 3.59 -6.69
C LEU A 153 -12.22 4.95 -6.21
N ALA A 154 -12.36 5.18 -4.90
CA ALA A 154 -11.87 6.38 -4.25
C ALA A 154 -11.29 6.07 -2.85
N GLN A 155 -10.09 6.56 -2.61
CA GLN A 155 -9.46 6.66 -1.29
C GLN A 155 -8.33 7.68 -1.33
N PRO A 156 -7.87 8.19 -0.17
CA PRO A 156 -6.65 8.97 -0.12
C PRO A 156 -5.49 8.18 -0.76
N CYS A 157 -4.79 8.84 -1.67
CA CYS A 157 -3.70 8.25 -2.45
C CYS A 157 -2.55 7.65 -1.62
N CYS A 158 -1.64 7.05 -2.37
CA CYS A 158 -0.22 6.86 -2.08
C CYS A 158 0.11 5.65 -1.20
N SER A 159 -0.76 4.65 -1.12
CA SER A 159 -0.46 3.34 -0.51
C SER A 159 0.17 3.42 0.90
N GLN A 160 -0.24 4.37 1.74
CA GLN A 160 0.24 4.43 3.14
C GLN A 160 -0.90 4.11 4.09
N PHE A 161 -0.82 2.96 4.76
CA PHE A 161 -1.90 2.46 5.62
C PHE A 161 -1.36 1.63 6.78
N ALA A 162 -2.17 1.52 7.83
CA ALA A 162 -1.97 0.58 8.92
C ALA A 162 -3.11 -0.46 8.90
N VAL A 163 -2.78 -1.70 9.18
CA VAL A 163 -3.72 -2.83 9.09
C VAL A 163 -3.42 -3.87 10.16
N THR A 164 -4.46 -4.50 10.68
CA THR A 164 -4.34 -5.57 11.67
C THR A 164 -3.94 -6.90 11.03
N LYS A 165 -3.25 -7.78 11.77
CA LYS A 165 -2.97 -9.15 11.29
C LYS A 165 -4.24 -9.92 10.98
N GLU A 166 -5.31 -9.73 11.75
CA GLU A 166 -6.60 -10.37 11.52
C GLU A 166 -7.13 -9.97 10.15
N ARG A 167 -7.05 -8.67 9.81
CA ARG A 167 -7.52 -8.18 8.52
C ARG A 167 -6.68 -8.66 7.35
N ILE A 168 -5.35 -8.77 7.50
CA ILE A 168 -4.52 -9.41 6.47
C ILE A 168 -4.91 -10.89 6.31
N ARG A 169 -5.20 -11.58 7.41
CA ARG A 169 -5.54 -13.02 7.39
C ARG A 169 -6.97 -13.33 6.95
N ASP A 170 -7.79 -12.32 6.72
CA ASP A 170 -9.07 -12.49 6.04
C ASP A 170 -8.92 -13.05 4.62
N LEU A 171 -7.76 -12.82 3.99
CA LEU A 171 -7.37 -13.46 2.74
C LEU A 171 -6.32 -14.53 3.03
N PRO A 172 -6.45 -15.73 2.44
CA PRO A 172 -5.42 -16.77 2.58
C PRO A 172 -4.12 -16.31 1.91
N LYS A 173 -2.98 -16.81 2.39
CA LYS A 173 -1.64 -16.42 1.90
C LYS A 173 -1.53 -16.53 0.37
N GLU A 174 -2.13 -17.56 -0.20
CA GLU A 174 -2.13 -17.87 -1.63
C GLU A 174 -2.75 -16.75 -2.47
N LYS A 175 -3.68 -15.95 -1.92
CA LYS A 175 -4.22 -14.79 -2.62
C LYS A 175 -3.19 -13.67 -2.75
N TYR A 176 -2.37 -13.44 -1.73
CA TYR A 176 -1.27 -12.47 -1.82
C TYR A 176 -0.18 -12.94 -2.79
N GLU A 177 0.11 -14.25 -2.82
CA GLU A 177 1.01 -14.85 -3.81
C GLU A 177 0.49 -14.64 -5.22
N HIS A 178 -0.80 -14.91 -5.47
CA HIS A 178 -1.47 -14.62 -6.75
C HIS A 178 -1.35 -13.16 -7.17
N PHE A 179 -1.60 -12.22 -6.25
CA PHE A 179 -1.45 -10.78 -6.53
C PHE A 179 -0.02 -10.41 -6.94
N ARG A 180 0.97 -11.00 -6.27
CA ARG A 180 2.39 -10.78 -6.57
C ARG A 180 2.76 -11.40 -7.92
N ASP A 181 2.25 -12.58 -8.21
CA ASP A 181 2.51 -13.29 -9.47
C ASP A 181 1.87 -12.54 -10.66
N TRP A 182 0.68 -11.95 -10.47
CA TRP A 182 0.08 -11.06 -11.48
C TRP A 182 0.97 -9.84 -11.76
N LEU A 183 1.51 -9.19 -10.72
CA LEU A 183 2.45 -8.07 -10.90
C LEU A 183 3.70 -8.49 -11.69
N LEU A 184 4.26 -9.66 -11.39
CA LEU A 184 5.45 -10.19 -12.06
C LEU A 184 5.19 -10.57 -13.52
N ALA A 185 4.02 -11.16 -13.80
CA ALA A 185 3.63 -11.61 -15.14
C ALA A 185 3.14 -10.47 -16.05
N SER A 186 2.68 -9.36 -15.45
CA SER A 186 2.09 -8.23 -16.18
C SER A 186 3.07 -7.59 -17.16
N GLN A 187 2.61 -7.41 -18.40
CA GLN A 187 3.35 -6.70 -19.45
C GLN A 187 3.23 -5.16 -19.34
N LEU A 188 2.40 -4.66 -18.43
CA LEU A 188 2.28 -3.23 -18.13
C LEU A 188 3.56 -2.69 -17.50
N THR A 189 3.79 -1.37 -17.53
CA THR A 189 4.96 -0.78 -16.86
C THR A 189 4.85 -0.90 -15.33
N ASP A 190 5.99 -0.85 -14.64
CA ASP A 190 6.03 -0.79 -13.18
C ASP A 190 5.24 0.41 -12.64
N TYR A 191 5.35 1.57 -13.29
CA TYR A 191 4.56 2.77 -12.99
C TYR A 191 3.04 2.51 -13.03
N VAL A 192 2.53 1.90 -14.11
CA VAL A 192 1.09 1.62 -14.25
C VAL A 192 0.63 0.57 -13.23
N THR A 193 1.38 -0.53 -13.09
CA THR A 193 1.02 -1.58 -12.14
C THR A 193 1.03 -1.11 -10.67
N GLY A 194 1.95 -0.21 -10.31
CA GLY A 194 1.97 0.41 -8.97
C GLY A 194 0.71 1.23 -8.72
N ARG A 195 0.32 2.10 -9.67
CA ARG A 195 -0.90 2.92 -9.56
C ARG A 195 -2.20 2.11 -9.52
N ILE A 196 -2.27 1.00 -10.26
CA ILE A 196 -3.39 0.06 -10.16
C ILE A 196 -3.51 -0.47 -8.73
N PHE A 197 -2.40 -0.92 -8.13
CA PHE A 197 -2.41 -1.48 -6.79
C PHE A 197 -2.70 -0.46 -5.69
N GLU A 198 -2.36 0.81 -5.91
CA GLU A 198 -2.63 1.92 -4.98
C GLU A 198 -4.10 1.92 -4.52
N TYR A 199 -5.04 1.71 -5.45
CA TYR A 199 -6.47 1.69 -5.15
C TYR A 199 -7.01 0.30 -4.77
N PHE A 200 -6.26 -0.77 -5.05
CA PHE A 200 -6.71 -2.13 -4.75
C PHE A 200 -6.53 -2.49 -3.27
N TRP A 201 -5.55 -1.90 -2.57
CA TRP A 201 -5.30 -2.17 -1.15
C TRP A 201 -6.54 -1.98 -0.27
N GLN A 202 -7.29 -0.92 -0.49
CA GLN A 202 -8.52 -0.66 0.26
C GLN A 202 -9.56 -1.74 0.00
N TYR A 203 -9.72 -2.22 -1.23
CA TYR A 203 -10.67 -3.29 -1.47
C TYR A 203 -10.21 -4.59 -0.79
N MET A 204 -8.93 -4.94 -0.96
CA MET A 204 -8.31 -6.12 -0.34
C MET A 204 -8.46 -6.12 1.19
N LEU A 205 -8.27 -4.96 1.84
CA LEU A 205 -8.11 -4.85 3.30
C LEU A 205 -9.27 -4.14 4.02
N ASN A 206 -10.16 -3.45 3.32
CA ASN A 206 -11.31 -2.76 3.93
C ASN A 206 -12.64 -3.43 3.57
N LYS A 207 -12.67 -4.32 2.55
CA LYS A 207 -13.85 -5.08 2.08
C LYS A 207 -15.11 -4.25 1.78
N THR A 208 -14.99 -2.93 1.76
CA THR A 208 -16.06 -2.00 1.49
C THR A 208 -15.63 -1.21 0.26
N PRO A 209 -16.27 -1.42 -0.90
CA PRO A 209 -16.18 -0.45 -1.98
C PRO A 209 -16.67 0.88 -1.41
N VAL A 210 -15.93 1.97 -1.62
CA VAL A 210 -16.52 3.29 -1.39
C VAL A 210 -17.60 3.43 -2.47
N LEU A 211 -18.85 3.39 -2.01
CA LEU A 211 -20.04 3.57 -2.84
C LEU A 211 -20.13 5.01 -3.33
#